data_AF-A0A260WNA2-F1
#
_entry.id   AF-A0A260WNA2-F1
#
_cell.length_a   1.000
_cell.length_b   1.000
_cell.length_c   1.000
_cell.angle_alpha   90.00
_cell.angle_beta   90.00
_cell.angle_gamma   90.00
#
_symmetry.space_group_name_H-M   'P 1'
#
loop_
_entity.id
_entity.type
_entity.pdbx_description
1 polymer ?
#
loop_
_entity_poly.entity_id
_entity_poly.type
_entity_poly.pdbx_seq_one_letter_code
_entity_poly.pdbx_strand_id
1 'polypeptide(L)'
;MVPVLAGVFGDLGWNGSSLSVISKRTGLGKGSLYHFFPRGKTEMAEAVLDEVERWFQSNVFAPLRAATDARARSHDMFAQTSKYFQSGRRVCLFAAFSLGEERALFGSRVAKYFSDWIDALTPVLRQLGHGDDAQGLAEEIVAGIQGALVLSRTSGDTRSFERLMSRLETAALGTGSLEMAR
;
A
#
# COMPACT_ATOMS: atom_id res chain seq x y z
N MET A 1 4.92 -19.48 -3.36
CA MET A 1 6.01 -18.81 -4.12
C MET A 1 5.89 -17.30 -4.07
N VAL A 2 4.79 -16.69 -4.55
CA VAL A 2 4.58 -15.23 -4.57
C VAL A 2 4.77 -14.54 -3.19
N PRO A 3 4.27 -15.07 -2.05
CA PRO A 3 4.53 -14.45 -0.74
C PRO A 3 6.02 -14.39 -0.37
N VAL A 4 6.80 -15.40 -0.75
CA VAL A 4 8.25 -15.42 -0.52
C VAL A 4 8.94 -14.37 -1.38
N LEU A 5 8.54 -14.25 -2.66
CA LEU A 5 9.03 -13.21 -3.57
C LEU A 5 8.72 -11.81 -3.04
N ALA A 6 7.49 -11.58 -2.56
CA ALA A 6 7.09 -10.31 -1.95
C ALA A 6 7.95 -9.97 -0.73
N GLY A 7 8.27 -10.94 0.12
CA GLY A 7 9.21 -10.78 1.22
C GLY A 7 10.61 -10.40 0.75
N VAL A 8 11.15 -11.10 -0.26
CA VAL A 8 12.47 -10.81 -0.81
C VAL A 8 12.55 -9.38 -1.38
N PHE A 9 11.57 -8.97 -2.20
CA PHE A 9 11.52 -7.62 -2.74
C PHE A 9 11.33 -6.56 -1.64
N GLY A 10 10.53 -6.84 -0.61
CA GLY A 10 10.32 -5.91 0.52
C GLY A 10 11.55 -5.76 1.42
N ASP A 11 12.29 -6.85 1.64
CA ASP A 11 13.48 -6.88 2.48
C ASP A 11 14.66 -6.19 1.79
N LEU A 12 14.90 -6.53 0.52
CA LEU A 12 16.16 -6.25 -0.19
C LEU A 12 16.01 -5.25 -1.34
N GLY A 13 14.79 -4.81 -1.63
CA GLY A 13 14.49 -3.97 -2.78
C GLY A 13 14.73 -4.68 -4.11
N TRP A 14 14.57 -3.94 -5.21
CA TRP A 14 14.75 -4.49 -6.56
C TRP A 14 16.18 -5.01 -6.78
N ASN A 15 17.19 -4.17 -6.57
CA ASN A 15 18.59 -4.50 -6.87
C ASN A 15 19.17 -5.60 -5.97
N GLY A 16 18.79 -5.67 -4.70
CA GLY A 16 19.24 -6.72 -3.78
C GLY A 16 18.60 -8.09 -4.04
N SER A 17 17.51 -8.15 -4.81
CA SER A 17 16.74 -9.38 -5.08
C SER A 17 17.28 -10.18 -6.27
N SER A 18 18.56 -10.57 -6.26
CA SER A 18 19.14 -11.39 -7.34
C SER A 18 18.46 -12.77 -7.45
N LEU A 19 18.53 -13.42 -8.61
CA LEU A 19 18.01 -14.79 -8.78
C LEU A 19 18.67 -15.81 -7.85
N SER A 20 19.93 -15.58 -7.46
CA SER A 20 20.62 -16.41 -6.45
C SER A 20 19.96 -16.26 -5.07
N VAL A 21 19.67 -15.02 -4.67
CA VAL A 21 18.98 -14.72 -3.41
C VAL A 21 17.58 -15.29 -3.41
N ILE A 22 16.83 -15.11 -4.51
CA ILE A 22 15.48 -15.66 -4.66
C ILE A 22 15.51 -17.19 -4.61
N SER A 23 16.44 -17.84 -5.31
CA SER A 23 16.65 -19.28 -5.25
C SER A 23 16.90 -19.77 -3.82
N LYS A 24 17.79 -19.09 -3.07
CA LYS A 24 18.05 -19.40 -1.67
C LYS A 24 16.82 -19.25 -0.77
N ARG A 25 16.03 -18.18 -0.95
CA ARG A 25 14.85 -17.89 -0.12
C ARG A 25 13.65 -18.79 -0.46
N THR A 26 13.53 -19.22 -1.71
CA THR A 26 12.44 -20.10 -2.18
C THR A 26 12.77 -21.59 -2.06
N GLY A 27 14.05 -21.95 -1.93
CA GLY A 27 14.53 -23.34 -2.00
C GLY A 27 14.52 -23.94 -3.41
N LEU A 28 14.11 -23.16 -4.43
CA LEU A 28 14.04 -23.61 -5.81
C LEU A 28 15.36 -23.37 -6.53
N GLY A 29 15.79 -24.31 -7.37
CA GLY A 29 16.91 -24.09 -8.28
C GLY A 29 16.59 -23.02 -9.34
N LYS A 30 17.62 -22.38 -9.89
CA LYS A 30 17.46 -21.35 -10.94
C LYS A 30 16.66 -21.85 -12.14
N GLY A 31 16.87 -23.10 -12.57
CA GLY A 31 16.12 -23.70 -13.69
C GLY A 31 14.62 -23.78 -13.42
N SER A 32 14.22 -24.19 -12.20
CA SER A 32 12.80 -24.19 -11.80
C SER A 32 12.21 -22.79 -11.76
N LEU A 33 12.97 -21.80 -11.27
CA LEU A 33 12.53 -20.41 -11.27
C LEU A 33 12.29 -19.89 -12.69
N TYR A 34 13.16 -20.20 -13.65
CA TYR A 34 12.96 -19.84 -15.05
C TYR A 34 11.82 -20.63 -15.72
N HIS A 35 11.52 -21.84 -15.25
CA HIS A 35 10.35 -22.57 -15.72
C HIS A 35 9.04 -21.88 -15.31
N PHE A 36 8.95 -21.41 -14.06
CA PHE A 36 7.77 -20.68 -13.58
C PHE A 36 7.70 -19.24 -14.06
N PHE A 37 8.84 -18.59 -14.22
CA PHE A 37 8.96 -17.19 -14.62
C PHE A 37 10.01 -17.05 -15.74
N PRO A 38 9.66 -17.39 -16.98
CA PRO A 38 10.58 -17.33 -18.12
C PRO A 38 11.23 -15.96 -18.33
N ARG A 39 10.52 -14.86 -18.00
CA ARG A 39 11.06 -13.49 -18.07
C ARG A 39 11.84 -13.08 -16.82
N GLY A 40 12.06 -14.01 -15.89
CA GLY A 40 12.91 -13.84 -14.73
C GLY A 40 12.35 -12.86 -13.69
N LYS A 41 13.24 -12.04 -13.10
CA LYS A 41 12.93 -11.18 -11.94
C LYS A 41 11.80 -10.20 -12.21
N THR A 42 11.68 -9.68 -13.43
CA THR A 42 10.60 -8.75 -13.83
C THR A 42 9.25 -9.40 -13.70
N GLU A 43 9.07 -10.61 -14.25
CA GLU A 43 7.80 -11.33 -14.18
C GLU A 43 7.48 -11.84 -12.77
N MET A 44 8.51 -12.17 -11.98
CA MET A 44 8.34 -12.43 -10.55
C MET A 44 7.78 -11.21 -9.81
N ALA A 45 8.27 -10.01 -10.13
CA ALA A 45 7.77 -8.78 -9.55
C ALA A 45 6.36 -8.44 -10.03
N GLU A 46 6.06 -8.62 -11.32
CA GLU A 46 4.70 -8.48 -11.85
C GLU A 46 3.72 -9.39 -11.12
N ALA A 47 4.05 -10.67 -10.93
CA ALA A 47 3.20 -11.62 -10.21
C ALA A 47 2.98 -11.21 -8.73
N VAL A 48 3.97 -10.58 -8.10
CA VAL A 48 3.85 -10.01 -6.76
C VAL A 48 2.93 -8.79 -6.77
N LEU A 49 3.13 -7.85 -7.70
CA LEU A 49 2.29 -6.65 -7.81
C LEU A 49 0.84 -7.02 -8.13
N ASP A 50 0.61 -8.04 -8.98
CA ASP A 50 -0.72 -8.57 -9.30
C ASP A 50 -1.43 -9.05 -8.03
N GLU A 51 -0.71 -9.74 -7.15
CA GLU A 51 -1.25 -10.24 -5.89
C GLU A 51 -1.59 -9.09 -4.93
N VAL A 52 -0.72 -8.09 -4.83
CA VAL A 52 -0.97 -6.90 -4.00
C VAL A 52 -2.19 -6.14 -4.52
N GLU A 53 -2.30 -5.91 -5.83
CA GLU A 53 -3.44 -5.24 -6.44
C GLU A 53 -4.74 -6.00 -6.23
N ARG A 54 -4.76 -7.31 -6.47
CA ARG A 54 -5.94 -8.15 -6.20
C ARG A 54 -6.38 -8.02 -4.75
N TRP A 55 -5.43 -8.01 -3.82
CA TRP A 55 -5.72 -7.85 -2.40
C TRP A 55 -6.33 -6.48 -2.09
N PHE A 56 -5.70 -5.38 -2.53
CA PHE A 56 -6.22 -4.03 -2.29
C PHE A 56 -7.55 -3.79 -2.98
N GLN A 57 -7.73 -4.30 -4.20
CA GLN A 57 -9.00 -4.18 -4.90
C GLN A 57 -10.13 -4.86 -4.11
N SER A 58 -9.88 -6.06 -3.59
CA SER A 58 -10.92 -6.85 -2.90
C SER A 58 -11.20 -6.37 -1.48
N ASN A 59 -10.17 -5.89 -0.77
CA ASN A 59 -10.26 -5.59 0.67
C ASN A 59 -10.26 -4.10 1.01
N VAL A 60 -9.94 -3.23 0.05
CA VAL A 60 -9.88 -1.78 0.29
C VAL A 60 -10.72 -1.02 -0.73
N PHE A 61 -10.40 -1.12 -2.02
CA PHE A 61 -11.00 -0.24 -3.02
C PHE A 61 -12.46 -0.61 -3.36
N ALA A 62 -12.78 -1.90 -3.50
CA ALA A 62 -14.17 -2.32 -3.72
C ALA A 62 -15.06 -2.06 -2.49
N PRO A 63 -14.63 -2.37 -1.24
CA PRO A 63 -15.37 -1.98 -0.04
C PRO A 63 -15.61 -0.48 0.08
N LEU A 64 -14.61 0.36 -0.22
CA LEU A 64 -14.78 1.82 -0.26
C LEU A 64 -15.84 2.28 -1.27
N ARG A 65 -16.08 1.53 -2.35
CA ARG A 65 -17.09 1.83 -3.37
C ARG A 65 -18.46 1.18 -3.11
N ALA A 66 -18.59 0.37 -2.07
CA ALA A 66 -19.84 -0.31 -1.76
C ALA A 66 -20.93 0.68 -1.30
N ALA A 67 -22.20 0.32 -1.50
CA ALA A 67 -23.37 1.11 -1.11
C ALA A 67 -23.73 0.94 0.38
N THR A 68 -22.73 1.04 1.26
CA THR A 68 -22.89 0.94 2.72
C THR A 68 -22.52 2.26 3.41
N ASP A 69 -22.73 2.34 4.72
CA ASP A 69 -22.40 3.51 5.53
C ASP A 69 -20.95 3.98 5.29
N ALA A 70 -20.77 5.29 5.07
CA ALA A 70 -19.48 5.89 4.71
C ALA A 70 -18.48 5.81 5.85
N ARG A 71 -18.94 6.00 7.11
CA ARG A 71 -18.11 5.91 8.30
C ARG A 71 -17.57 4.49 8.50
N ALA A 72 -18.44 3.48 8.33
CA ALA A 72 -18.05 2.07 8.37
C ALA A 72 -17.03 1.72 7.26
N ARG A 73 -17.25 2.18 6.02
CA ARG A 73 -16.29 1.95 4.91
C ARG A 73 -14.93 2.60 5.16
N SER A 74 -14.91 3.82 5.68
CA SER A 74 -13.67 4.52 6.03
C SER A 74 -12.90 3.78 7.12
N HIS A 75 -13.57 3.42 8.22
CA HIS A 75 -12.99 2.64 9.32
C HIS A 75 -12.45 1.28 8.84
N ASP A 76 -13.21 0.54 8.03
CA ASP A 76 -12.74 -0.75 7.49
C ASP A 76 -11.50 -0.58 6.60
N MET A 77 -11.40 0.48 5.79
CA MET A 77 -10.17 0.76 5.04
C MET A 77 -8.95 0.88 5.95
N PHE A 78 -9.04 1.65 7.04
CA PHE A 78 -7.93 1.79 7.99
C PHE A 78 -7.60 0.47 8.67
N ALA A 79 -8.61 -0.30 9.09
CA ALA A 79 -8.44 -1.61 9.71
C ALA A 79 -7.75 -2.62 8.78
N GLN A 80 -8.24 -2.75 7.54
CA GLN A 80 -7.66 -3.64 6.52
C GLN A 80 -6.25 -3.21 6.14
N THR A 81 -6.01 -1.90 5.97
CA THR A 81 -4.69 -1.36 5.64
C THR A 81 -3.68 -1.65 6.75
N SER A 82 -4.06 -1.41 8.02
CA SER A 82 -3.23 -1.73 9.18
C SER A 82 -2.90 -3.22 9.25
N LYS A 83 -3.90 -4.08 9.02
CA LYS A 83 -3.74 -5.54 8.97
C LYS A 83 -2.79 -5.98 7.85
N TYR A 84 -2.96 -5.45 6.63
CA TYR A 84 -2.13 -5.79 5.48
C TYR A 84 -0.66 -5.45 5.72
N PHE A 85 -0.42 -4.26 6.30
CA PHE A 85 0.92 -3.81 6.63
C PHE A 85 1.46 -4.38 7.96
N GLN A 86 0.70 -5.28 8.59
CA GLN A 86 1.05 -5.94 9.86
C GLN A 86 1.42 -4.94 10.96
N SER A 87 0.63 -3.88 11.11
CA SER A 87 0.90 -2.76 12.01
C SER A 87 2.24 -2.07 11.73
N GLY A 88 2.58 -1.90 10.45
CA GLY A 88 3.79 -1.18 10.03
C GLY A 88 5.07 -2.00 10.00
N ARG A 89 4.99 -3.34 10.12
CA ARG A 89 6.15 -4.25 9.94
C ARG A 89 6.44 -4.56 8.49
N ARG A 90 5.45 -4.40 7.60
CA ARG A 90 5.58 -4.67 6.17
C ARG A 90 5.76 -3.36 5.40
N VAL A 91 6.57 -3.41 4.34
CA VAL A 91 6.74 -2.29 3.41
C VAL A 91 5.72 -2.30 2.29
N CYS A 92 5.34 -1.12 1.84
CA CYS A 92 4.59 -0.93 0.61
C CYS A 92 5.50 -1.17 -0.60
N LEU A 93 5.29 -2.28 -1.31
CA LEU A 93 6.06 -2.64 -2.50
C LEU A 93 5.88 -1.64 -3.64
N PHE A 94 4.69 -1.06 -3.77
CA PHE A 94 4.42 0.01 -4.74
C PHE A 94 5.26 1.26 -4.46
N ALA A 95 5.35 1.69 -3.19
CA ALA A 95 6.24 2.77 -2.80
C ALA A 95 7.71 2.40 -2.97
N ALA A 96 8.11 1.17 -2.64
CA ALA A 96 9.49 0.73 -2.81
C ALA A 96 9.93 0.79 -4.28
N PHE A 97 9.06 0.37 -5.21
CA PHE A 97 9.33 0.39 -6.66
C PHE A 97 9.20 1.78 -7.29
N SER A 98 8.85 2.82 -6.53
CA SER A 98 8.83 4.19 -7.04
C SER A 98 10.21 4.88 -6.96
N LEU A 99 11.18 4.28 -6.26
CA LEU A 99 12.42 4.95 -5.87
C LEU A 99 13.61 4.66 -6.79
N GLY A 100 13.66 3.48 -7.42
CA GLY A 100 14.79 3.06 -8.25
C GLY A 100 14.51 3.03 -9.75
N GLU A 101 15.43 2.40 -10.49
CA GLU A 101 15.34 2.21 -11.94
C GLU A 101 14.11 1.40 -12.37
N GLU A 102 13.57 0.58 -11.46
CA GLU A 102 12.33 -0.17 -11.65
C GLU A 102 11.12 0.74 -11.88
N ARG A 103 11.21 2.05 -11.63
CA ARG A 103 10.21 3.04 -12.06
C ARG A 103 10.00 3.02 -13.58
N ALA A 104 11.03 2.73 -14.38
CA ALA A 104 10.88 2.60 -15.83
C ALA A 104 10.03 1.38 -16.22
N LEU A 105 10.01 0.34 -15.38
CA LEU A 105 9.26 -0.89 -15.62
C LEU A 105 7.84 -0.82 -15.05
N PHE A 106 7.69 -0.23 -13.86
CA PHE A 106 6.45 -0.32 -13.07
C PHE A 106 5.82 1.04 -12.75
N GLY A 107 6.40 2.16 -13.20
CA GLY A 107 5.98 3.51 -12.78
C GLY A 107 4.51 3.83 -13.07
N SER A 108 3.98 3.44 -14.23
CA SER A 108 2.57 3.62 -14.56
C SER A 108 1.64 2.82 -13.63
N ARG A 109 2.08 1.61 -13.29
CA ARG A 109 1.36 0.70 -12.38
C ARG A 109 1.37 1.22 -10.95
N VAL A 110 2.51 1.75 -10.51
CA VAL A 110 2.65 2.44 -9.21
C VAL A 110 1.76 3.67 -9.13
N ALA A 111 1.76 4.52 -10.16
CA ALA A 111 0.89 5.69 -10.21
C ALA A 111 -0.59 5.28 -10.12
N LYS A 112 -0.98 4.25 -10.88
CA LYS A 112 -2.35 3.73 -10.87
C LYS A 112 -2.78 3.21 -9.49
N TYR A 113 -1.91 2.49 -8.79
CA TYR A 113 -2.21 1.98 -7.45
C TYR A 113 -2.57 3.11 -6.47
N PHE A 114 -1.78 4.19 -6.46
CA PHE A 114 -2.04 5.32 -5.57
C PHE A 114 -3.26 6.13 -6.01
N SER A 115 -3.43 6.38 -7.32
CA SER A 115 -4.62 7.08 -7.83
C SER A 115 -5.90 6.30 -7.53
N ASP A 116 -5.92 4.98 -7.75
CA ASP A 116 -7.08 4.13 -7.45
C ASP A 116 -7.48 4.21 -5.96
N TRP A 117 -6.51 4.34 -5.06
CA TRP A 117 -6.77 4.50 -3.63
C TRP A 117 -7.39 5.86 -3.32
N ILE A 118 -6.79 6.93 -3.81
CA ILE A 118 -7.28 8.31 -3.65
C ILE A 118 -8.70 8.43 -4.23
N ASP A 119 -8.91 7.92 -5.45
CA ASP A 119 -10.19 7.95 -6.16
C ASP A 119 -11.27 7.13 -5.44
N ALA A 120 -10.90 6.00 -4.83
CA ALA A 120 -11.84 5.19 -4.05
C ALA A 120 -12.22 5.85 -2.71
N LEU A 121 -11.29 6.56 -2.06
CA LEU A 121 -11.51 7.19 -0.76
C LEU A 121 -12.24 8.54 -0.88
N THR A 122 -11.98 9.32 -1.92
CA THR A 122 -12.52 10.68 -2.10
C THR A 122 -14.05 10.75 -1.98
N PRO A 123 -14.85 9.88 -2.64
CA PRO A 123 -16.31 9.90 -2.49
C PRO A 123 -16.79 9.59 -1.07
N VAL A 124 -16.06 8.74 -0.35
CA VAL A 124 -16.37 8.41 1.05
C VAL A 124 -16.16 9.64 1.93
N LEU A 125 -15.04 10.35 1.76
CA LEU A 125 -14.77 11.58 2.50
C LEU A 125 -15.79 12.69 2.18
N ARG A 126 -16.24 12.81 0.93
CA ARG A 126 -17.34 13.73 0.57
C ARG A 126 -18.62 13.40 1.34
N GLN A 127 -18.99 12.11 1.43
CA GLN A 127 -20.17 11.67 2.18
C GLN A 127 -20.03 11.89 3.69
N LEU A 128 -18.80 11.96 4.21
CA LEU A 128 -18.50 12.31 5.60
C LEU A 128 -18.46 13.82 5.86
N GLY A 129 -18.69 14.65 4.84
CA GLY A 129 -18.83 16.10 4.99
C GLY A 129 -17.57 16.92 4.73
N HIS A 130 -16.54 16.35 4.11
CA HIS A 130 -15.29 17.08 3.78
C HIS A 130 -15.38 18.01 2.56
N GLY A 131 -16.51 18.01 1.83
CA GLY A 131 -16.76 18.94 0.74
C GLY A 131 -15.71 18.88 -0.39
N ASP A 132 -15.30 20.06 -0.87
CA ASP A 132 -14.39 20.19 -2.02
C ASP A 132 -12.96 19.74 -1.72
N ASP A 133 -12.54 19.77 -0.44
CA ASP A 133 -11.20 19.35 -0.01
C ASP A 133 -11.05 17.83 0.16
N ALA A 134 -12.13 17.06 -0.05
CA ALA A 134 -12.11 15.61 0.14
C ALA A 134 -11.03 14.87 -0.68
N GLN A 135 -10.67 15.38 -1.86
CA GLN A 135 -9.58 14.80 -2.65
C GLN A 135 -8.21 15.11 -2.04
N GLY A 136 -7.98 16.35 -1.60
CA GLY A 136 -6.75 16.75 -0.90
C GLY A 136 -6.55 15.93 0.36
N LEU A 137 -7.61 15.78 1.18
CA LEU A 137 -7.56 14.93 2.37
C LEU A 137 -7.32 13.45 2.03
N ALA A 138 -7.88 12.93 0.93
CA ALA A 138 -7.59 11.55 0.49
C ALA A 138 -6.10 11.38 0.13
N GLU A 139 -5.52 12.35 -0.58
CA GLU A 139 -4.09 12.40 -0.90
C GLU A 139 -3.24 12.43 0.37
N GLU A 140 -3.58 13.31 1.32
CA GLU A 140 -2.89 13.42 2.61
C GLU A 140 -2.96 12.13 3.43
N ILE A 141 -4.12 11.46 3.47
CA ILE A 141 -4.28 10.18 4.17
C ILE A 141 -3.39 9.11 3.53
N VAL A 142 -3.44 8.95 2.21
CA VAL A 142 -2.65 7.94 1.51
C VAL A 142 -1.15 8.21 1.68
N ALA A 143 -0.72 9.47 1.55
CA ALA A 143 0.66 9.89 1.78
C ALA A 143 1.09 9.66 3.24
N GLY A 144 0.21 10.00 4.20
CA GLY A 144 0.43 9.81 5.63
C GLY A 144 0.62 8.35 6.02
N ILE A 145 -0.17 7.45 5.42
CA ILE A 145 0.01 5.99 5.60
C ILE A 145 1.40 5.56 5.12
N GLN A 146 1.86 6.03 3.95
CA GLN A 146 3.21 5.71 3.46
C GLN A 146 4.30 6.27 4.38
N GLY A 147 4.16 7.51 4.83
CA GLY A 147 5.08 8.13 5.79
C GLY A 147 5.14 7.37 7.12
N ALA A 148 3.99 6.88 7.60
CA ALA A 148 3.91 6.07 8.82
C ALA A 148 4.68 4.74 8.67
N LEU A 149 4.61 4.09 7.50
CA LEU A 149 5.40 2.88 7.20
C LEU A 149 6.89 3.16 7.20
N VAL A 150 7.32 4.28 6.60
CA VAL A 150 8.73 4.70 6.60
C VAL A 150 9.23 4.95 8.03
N LEU A 151 8.47 5.70 8.83
CA LEU A 151 8.85 5.98 10.22
C LEU A 151 8.92 4.72 11.09
N SER A 152 7.95 3.81 10.95
CA SER A 152 7.96 2.51 11.63
C SER A 152 9.20 1.69 11.27
N ARG A 153 9.54 1.61 9.99
CA ARG A 153 10.73 0.86 9.54
C ARG A 153 12.04 1.48 10.03
N THR A 154 12.17 2.81 9.98
CA THR A 154 13.39 3.51 10.40
C THR A 154 13.62 3.44 11.90
N SER A 155 12.55 3.53 12.70
CA SER A 155 12.64 3.49 14.16
C SER A 155 12.61 2.07 14.75
N GLY A 156 12.12 1.08 13.99
CA GLY A 156 11.81 -0.25 14.51
C GLY A 156 10.62 -0.26 15.49
N ASP A 157 9.87 0.85 15.62
CA ASP A 157 8.75 1.00 16.54
C ASP A 157 7.40 1.10 15.81
N THR A 158 6.62 0.02 15.88
CA THR A 158 5.28 -0.07 15.28
C THR A 158 4.25 0.84 15.94
N ARG A 159 4.49 1.32 17.17
CA ARG A 159 3.57 2.24 17.86
C ARG A 159 3.46 3.57 17.14
N SER A 160 4.52 4.01 16.47
CA SER A 160 4.48 5.22 15.64
C SER A 160 3.53 5.06 14.47
N PHE A 161 3.49 3.88 13.84
CA PHE A 161 2.53 3.56 12.79
C PHE A 161 1.10 3.58 13.32
N GLU A 162 0.83 2.87 14.42
CA GLU A 162 -0.51 2.81 15.03
C GLU A 162 -1.05 4.20 15.41
N ARG A 163 -0.21 5.04 16.03
CA ARG A 163 -0.58 6.41 16.39
C ARG A 163 -0.89 7.27 15.16
N LEU A 164 -0.12 7.15 14.09
CA LEU A 164 -0.35 7.91 12.86
C LEU A 164 -1.62 7.41 12.15
N MET A 165 -1.83 6.10 12.06
CA MET A 165 -3.07 5.52 11.51
C MET A 165 -4.31 6.04 12.26
N SER A 166 -4.28 6.04 13.59
CA SER A 166 -5.40 6.54 14.41
C SER A 166 -5.65 8.04 14.20
N ARG A 167 -4.60 8.85 14.01
CA ARG A 167 -4.75 10.28 13.69
C ARG A 167 -5.36 10.52 12.32
N LEU A 168 -4.89 9.79 11.30
CA LEU A 168 -5.42 9.86 9.93
C LEU A 168 -6.88 9.40 9.89
N GLU A 169 -7.21 8.34 10.63
CA GLU A 169 -8.59 7.86 10.76
C GLU A 169 -9.48 8.89 11.46
N THR A 170 -8.99 9.51 12.53
CA THR A 170 -9.72 10.59 13.21
C THR A 170 -9.97 11.77 12.27
N ALA A 171 -8.98 12.15 11.45
CA ALA A 171 -9.15 13.21 10.45
C ALA A 171 -10.19 12.83 9.38
N ALA A 172 -10.16 11.59 8.89
CA ALA A 172 -11.14 11.09 7.93
C ALA A 172 -12.57 11.07 8.50
N LEU A 173 -12.71 10.68 9.77
CA LEU A 173 -13.99 10.51 10.45
C LEU A 173 -14.53 11.77 11.11
N GLY A 174 -13.71 12.80 11.29
CA GLY A 174 -14.13 14.12 11.76
C GLY A 174 -14.85 14.87 10.65
N THR A 175 -15.91 15.60 10.97
CA THR A 175 -16.45 16.63 10.09
C THR A 175 -15.56 17.86 10.23
N GLY A 176 -15.08 18.44 9.11
CA GLY A 176 -14.17 19.58 9.09
C GLY A 176 -14.43 20.60 10.20
N SER A 177 -13.62 20.55 11.26
CA SER A 177 -13.58 21.54 12.34
C SER A 177 -12.42 22.52 12.11
N LEU A 178 -12.22 22.91 10.84
CA LEU A 178 -11.32 24.00 10.46
C LEU A 178 -12.07 25.31 10.21
N GLU A 179 -13.36 25.39 10.52
CA GLU A 179 -13.97 26.67 10.92
C GLU A 179 -13.77 26.86 12.43
N MET A 180 -13.11 27.95 12.83
CA MET A 180 -12.80 28.41 14.20
C MET A 180 -11.45 28.03 14.82
N ALA A 181 -10.36 28.16 14.06
CA ALA A 181 -9.16 28.77 14.64
C ALA A 181 -9.00 30.15 13.99
N ARG A 182 -9.46 31.17 14.72
CA ARG A 182 -9.20 32.59 14.47
C ARG A 182 -7.71 32.88 14.44
#